data_AF-A0A7Y2TUF6-F1
#
_entry.id   AF-A0A7Y2TUF6-F1
#
_cell.length_a   1.000
_cell.length_b   1.000
_cell.length_c   1.000
_cell.angle_alpha   90.00
_cell.angle_beta   90.00
_cell.angle_gamma   90.00
#
_symmetry.space_group_name_H-M   'P 1'
#
loop_
_entity.id
_entity.type
_entity.pdbx_description
1 polymer ?
#
loop_
_entity_poly.entity_id
_entity_poly.type
_entity_poly.pdbx_seq_one_letter_code
_entity_poly.pdbx_strand_id
1 'polypeptide(L)'
;YLASAQTIFGVLRTQSAPSLMVICHNPGIADFAKRITSAPHPHPRFNDYPTCATAIITFDAPDWSELDWATGQVTDFTVPRDLLP
;
A
#
# COMPACT_ATOMS: atom_id res chain seq x y z
N TYR A 1 5.99 -17.01 0.06
CA TYR A 1 6.06 -16.30 1.36
C TYR A 1 7.17 -15.25 1.22
N LEU A 2 6.87 -13.99 1.55
CA LEU A 2 7.66 -12.77 1.26
C LEU A 2 7.67 -12.34 -0.23
N ALA A 3 6.49 -12.03 -0.79
CA ALA A 3 6.43 -11.29 -2.04
C ALA A 3 7.18 -9.96 -1.89
N SER A 4 8.10 -9.65 -2.80
CA SER A 4 8.78 -8.35 -2.81
C SER A 4 7.80 -7.25 -3.23
N ALA A 5 8.17 -5.99 -3.00
CA ALA A 5 7.39 -4.87 -3.52
C ALA A 5 7.16 -4.99 -5.04
N GLN A 6 8.17 -5.44 -5.79
CA GLN A 6 8.07 -5.65 -7.25
C GLN A 6 7.08 -6.77 -7.60
N THR A 7 7.05 -7.86 -6.83
CA THR A 7 6.05 -8.93 -7.02
C THR A 7 4.64 -8.41 -6.76
N ILE A 8 4.43 -7.66 -5.67
CA ILE A 8 3.12 -7.07 -5.35
C ILE A 8 2.69 -6.12 -6.48
N PHE A 9 3.57 -5.21 -6.89
CA PHE A 9 3.32 -4.27 -7.99
C PHE A 9 2.97 -4.97 -9.30
N GLY A 10 3.72 -6.02 -9.67
CA GLY A 10 3.44 -6.82 -10.85
C GLY A 10 2.05 -7.45 -10.83
N VAL A 11 1.62 -7.99 -9.68
CA VAL A 11 0.28 -8.58 -9.52
C VAL A 11 -0.82 -7.53 -9.61
N LEU A 12 -0.62 -6.33 -9.04
CA LEU A 12 -1.61 -5.25 -9.14
C LEU A 12 -1.88 -4.87 -10.59
N ARG A 13 -0.82 -4.74 -11.40
CA ARG A 13 -0.94 -4.35 -12.82
C ARG A 13 -1.67 -5.35 -13.72
N THR A 14 -1.98 -6.56 -13.22
CA THR A 14 -2.79 -7.55 -13.95
C THR A 14 -4.26 -7.58 -13.52
N GLN A 15 -4.67 -6.75 -12.56
CA GLN A 15 -6.03 -6.76 -12.04
C GLN A 15 -6.96 -5.84 -12.85
N SER A 16 -8.26 -6.12 -12.80
CA SER A 16 -9.30 -5.33 -13.48
C SER A 16 -10.39 -4.79 -12.55
N ALA A 17 -10.42 -5.22 -11.28
CA ALA A 17 -11.40 -4.74 -10.31
C ALA A 17 -11.13 -3.27 -9.98
N PRO A 18 -12.16 -2.41 -9.81
CA PRO A 18 -11.97 -0.99 -9.53
C PRO A 18 -11.31 -0.69 -8.18
N SER A 19 -11.28 -1.66 -7.26
CA SER A 19 -10.64 -1.55 -5.96
C SER A 19 -10.08 -2.90 -5.54
N LEU A 20 -8.92 -2.89 -4.89
CA LEU A 20 -8.19 -4.08 -4.49
C LEU A 20 -7.84 -4.01 -3.01
N MET A 21 -7.96 -5.15 -2.31
CA MET A 21 -7.41 -5.33 -0.97
C MET A 21 -6.18 -6.22 -1.08
N VAL A 22 -5.02 -5.71 -0.65
CA VAL A 22 -3.76 -6.45 -0.68
C VAL A 22 -3.40 -6.90 0.74
N ILE A 23 -3.38 -8.21 0.96
CA ILE A 23 -2.96 -8.81 2.24
C ILE A 23 -1.61 -9.49 2.02
N CYS A 24 -0.56 -8.99 2.69
CA CYS A 24 0.81 -9.42 2.48
C CYS A 24 1.63 -9.36 3.79
N HIS A 25 2.79 -10.03 3.79
CA HIS A 25 3.70 -10.05 4.94
C HIS A 25 4.78 -8.96 4.83
N ASN A 26 5.23 -8.47 6.00
CA ASN A 26 6.44 -7.68 6.11
C ASN A 26 7.70 -8.52 5.84
N PRO A 27 8.77 -7.93 5.29
CA PRO A 27 8.92 -6.49 4.99
C PRO A 27 8.33 -6.08 3.64
N GLY A 28 7.86 -7.04 2.82
CA GLY A 28 7.43 -6.80 1.44
C GLY A 28 6.31 -5.76 1.30
N ILE A 29 5.26 -5.86 2.11
CA ILE A 29 4.15 -4.88 2.07
C ILE A 29 4.54 -3.51 2.59
N ALA A 30 5.39 -3.44 3.63
CA ALA A 30 5.93 -2.18 4.13
C ALA A 30 6.81 -1.47 3.09
N ASP A 31 7.68 -2.21 2.40
CA ASP A 31 8.50 -1.66 1.29
C ASP A 31 7.60 -1.21 0.13
N PHE A 32 6.62 -2.04 -0.24
CA PHE A 32 5.65 -1.70 -1.28
C PHE A 32 4.91 -0.39 -0.96
N ALA A 33 4.31 -0.27 0.22
CA ALA A 33 3.55 0.90 0.64
C ALA A 33 4.38 2.19 0.58
N LYS A 34 5.67 2.13 0.95
CA LYS A 34 6.57 3.29 0.85
C LYS A 34 6.94 3.65 -0.58
N ARG A 35 7.18 2.65 -1.43
CA ARG A 35 7.66 2.87 -2.80
C ARG A 35 6.55 3.26 -3.76
N ILE A 36 5.34 2.76 -3.53
CA ILE A 36 4.20 3.04 -4.41
C ILE A 36 3.60 4.43 -4.17
N THR A 37 3.87 5.02 -3.01
CA THR A 37 3.30 6.29 -2.59
C THR A 37 4.21 7.46 -2.94
N SER A 38 3.63 8.56 -3.40
CA SER A 38 4.35 9.79 -3.74
C SER A 38 4.90 10.52 -2.51
N ALA A 39 4.20 10.39 -1.39
CA ALA A 39 4.58 10.92 -0.09
C ALA A 39 4.04 9.99 1.02
N PRO A 40 4.74 9.88 2.16
CA PRO A 40 4.27 9.07 3.29
C PRO A 40 3.07 9.74 3.97
N HIS A 41 2.19 8.93 4.57
CA HIS A 41 1.16 9.43 5.46
C HIS A 41 1.80 10.05 6.72
N PRO A 42 1.27 11.16 7.29
CA PRO A 42 1.85 11.82 8.47
C PRO A 42 1.81 10.97 9.75
N HIS A 43 1.08 9.86 9.75
CA HIS A 43 1.01 8.98 10.92
C HIS A 43 2.40 8.42 11.27
N PRO A 44 2.85 8.51 12.54
CA PRO A 44 4.24 8.18 12.92
C PRO A 44 4.60 6.71 12.70
N ARG A 45 3.59 5.83 12.63
CA ARG A 45 3.75 4.38 12.39
C ARG A 45 3.69 3.97 10.91
N PHE A 46 3.55 4.91 9.98
CA PHE A 46 3.53 4.58 8.55
C PHE A 46 4.86 3.96 8.11
N ASN A 47 5.98 4.50 8.61
CA ASN A 47 7.32 4.07 8.21
C ASN A 47 7.75 2.72 8.77
N ASP A 48 7.20 2.27 9.89
CA ASP A 48 7.53 0.94 10.43
C ASP A 48 6.46 -0.12 10.16
N TYR A 49 5.25 0.31 9.76
CA TYR A 49 4.20 -0.51 9.15
C TYR A 49 3.92 -1.79 9.98
N PRO A 50 3.48 -1.67 11.24
CA PRO A 50 3.34 -2.80 12.15
C PRO A 50 2.28 -3.81 11.67
N THR A 51 2.20 -4.95 12.37
CA THR A 51 1.18 -5.96 12.10
C THR A 51 -0.22 -5.35 12.06
N CYS A 52 -0.99 -5.74 11.03
CA CYS A 52 -2.34 -5.23 10.75
C CYS A 52 -2.41 -3.71 10.47
N ALA A 53 -1.30 -3.05 10.15
CA ALA A 53 -1.33 -1.72 9.56
C ALA A 53 -2.15 -1.74 8.25
N THR A 54 -3.04 -0.77 8.10
CA THR A 54 -3.91 -0.63 6.93
C THR A 54 -3.71 0.74 6.32
N ALA A 55 -3.33 0.79 5.04
CA ALA A 55 -3.21 2.02 4.27
C ALA A 55 -4.27 2.04 3.16
N ILE A 56 -4.95 3.17 3.00
CA ILE A 56 -5.80 3.42 1.83
C ILE A 56 -4.98 4.27 0.86
N ILE A 57 -4.79 3.77 -0.36
CA ILE A 57 -3.98 4.42 -1.39
C ILE A 57 -4.83 4.59 -2.64
N THR A 58 -4.93 5.83 -3.12
CA THR A 58 -5.63 6.19 -4.35
C THR A 58 -4.63 6.55 -5.45
N PHE A 59 -4.99 6.23 -6.69
CA PHE A 59 -4.15 6.49 -7.86
C PHE A 59 -4.93 7.29 -8.89
N ASP A 60 -4.27 8.29 -9.47
CA ASP A 60 -4.77 8.98 -10.66
C ASP A 60 -4.26 8.23 -11.90
N ALA A 61 -4.89 7.10 -12.19
CA ALA A 61 -4.58 6.23 -13.32
C ALA A 61 -5.88 5.63 -13.86
N PRO A 62 -6.02 5.45 -15.19
CA PRO A 62 -7.26 4.94 -15.80
C PRO A 62 -7.52 3.46 -15.46
N ASP A 63 -6.46 2.67 -15.30
CA ASP A 63 -6.53 1.29 -14.82
C ASP A 63 -5.20 0.86 -14.16
N TRP A 64 -5.20 -0.35 -13.59
CA TRP A 64 -4.04 -0.88 -12.88
C TRP A 64 -2.82 -1.12 -13.76
N SER A 65 -2.98 -1.35 -15.06
CA SER A 65 -1.86 -1.58 -15.96
C SER A 65 -1.01 -0.32 -16.16
N GLU A 66 -1.59 0.87 -15.95
CA GLU A 66 -0.92 2.16 -16.01
C GLU A 66 -0.34 2.64 -14.67
N LEU A 67 -0.38 1.79 -13.63
CA LEU A 67 0.22 2.09 -12.34
C LEU A 67 1.74 2.28 -12.45
N ASP A 68 2.27 3.33 -11.82
CA ASP A 68 3.72 3.58 -11.69
C ASP A 68 4.13 3.81 -10.23
N TRP A 69 5.41 3.64 -9.93
CA TRP A 69 5.98 3.89 -8.61
C TRP A 69 5.86 5.36 -8.21
N ALA A 70 5.76 5.61 -6.91
CA ALA A 70 5.66 6.95 -6.33
C ALA A 70 4.50 7.82 -6.88
N THR A 71 3.42 7.20 -7.36
CA THR A 71 2.22 7.91 -7.85
C THR A 71 1.04 7.87 -6.88
N GLY A 72 1.02 6.89 -5.96
CA GLY A 72 -0.06 6.69 -5.01
C GLY A 72 -0.18 7.80 -3.99
N GLN A 73 -1.40 8.23 -3.72
CA GLN A 73 -1.74 9.15 -2.63
C GLN A 73 -2.28 8.35 -1.45
N VAL A 74 -1.62 8.43 -0.30
CA VAL A 74 -2.14 7.80 0.93
C VAL A 74 -3.23 8.69 1.50
N THR A 75 -4.48 8.26 1.38
CA THR A 75 -5.64 9.04 1.86
C THR A 75 -5.98 8.74 3.30
N ASP A 76 -5.61 7.55 3.80
CA ASP A 76 -5.74 7.18 5.21
C ASP A 76 -4.75 6.10 5.61
N PHE A 77 -4.42 6.04 6.90
CA PHE A 77 -3.61 5.00 7.50
C PHE A 77 -3.94 4.81 8.97
N THR A 78 -4.15 3.56 9.37
CA THR A 78 -4.40 3.19 10.78
C THR A 78 -3.62 1.94 11.18
N VAL A 79 -3.32 1.82 12.47
CA VAL A 79 -2.88 0.58 13.10
C VAL A 79 -3.93 0.14 14.13
N PRO A 80 -4.00 -1.15 14.50
CA PRO A 80 -5.05 -1.63 15.42
C PRO A 80 -5.11 -0.89 16.76
N ARG A 81 -3.97 -0.36 17.22
CA ARG A 81 -3.86 0.40 18.47
C ARG A 81 -4.67 1.70 18.43
N ASP A 82 -4.84 2.31 17.26
CA ASP A 82 -5.55 3.59 17.10
C ASP A 82 -7.07 3.42 17.17
N LEU A 83 -7.56 2.19 17.02
CA LEU A 83 -8.99 1.83 16.99
C LEU A 83 -9.52 1.41 18.37
N LEU A 84 -8.66 1.39 19.40
CA LEU A 84 -9.07 1.08 20.76
C LEU A 84 -9.76 2.32 21.38
N PRO A 85 -10.82 2.12 22.19
CA PRO A 85 -11.52 3.19 22.88
C PRO A 85 -10.69 3.85 23.99
#